data_AF-A0AAE0XVJ2-F1
#
_entry.id   AF-A0AAE0XVJ2-F1
#
_cell.length_a   1.000
_cell.length_b   1.000
_cell.length_c   1.000
_cell.angle_alpha   90.00
_cell.angle_beta   90.00
_cell.angle_gamma   90.00
#
_symmetry.space_group_name_H-M   'P 1'
#
loop_
_entity.id
_entity.type
_entity.pdbx_description
1 polymer ?
#
loop_
_entity_poly.entity_id
_entity_poly.type
_entity_poly.pdbx_seq_one_letter_code
_entity_poly.pdbx_strand_id
1 'polypeptide(L)'
;MGIFQCKVFSDYWRTFKRLYTTAFGQVMPRDRFMIIWRYLHLANNNAPQGENPAKLAKLRPMITHLNHVFQENSTPYRDVSIDVSMVKFKGRLAFRQYLPAKPINFQVYTRREAGQEQSLAHRVVKDLVAPLHHTGMHVYMDNFYTGVPLFR
;
A
#
# COMPACT_ATOMS: atom_id res chain seq x y z
N MET A 1 -15.70 9.03 0.60
CA MET A 1 -14.36 9.50 0.24
C MET A 1 -13.66 9.81 1.55
N GLY A 2 -12.97 8.81 2.11
CA GLY A 2 -12.45 8.87 3.47
C GLY A 2 -13.55 8.67 4.52
N ILE A 3 -13.71 9.65 5.40
CA ILE A 3 -14.61 9.62 6.57
C ILE A 3 -16.08 9.59 6.15
N PHE A 4 -16.49 10.46 5.22
CA PHE A 4 -17.87 10.49 4.74
C PHE A 4 -18.04 9.64 3.47
N GLN A 5 -18.97 8.68 3.46
CA GLN A 5 -19.14 7.75 2.34
C GLN A 5 -20.54 7.81 1.73
N CYS A 6 -20.63 8.29 0.47
CA CYS A 6 -21.82 8.13 -0.36
C CYS A 6 -21.85 6.75 -1.02
N LYS A 7 -23.05 6.19 -1.22
CA LYS A 7 -23.25 4.94 -1.97
C LYS A 7 -22.87 5.06 -3.44
N VAL A 8 -23.21 6.20 -4.06
CA VAL A 8 -22.93 6.49 -5.47
C VAL A 8 -21.92 7.62 -5.56
N PHE A 9 -20.94 7.49 -6.48
CA PHE A 9 -19.90 8.48 -6.65
C PHE A 9 -20.43 9.86 -7.11
N SER A 10 -21.42 9.89 -8.01
CA SER A 10 -22.01 11.16 -8.46
C SER A 10 -22.67 11.95 -7.33
N ASP A 11 -23.09 11.27 -6.25
CA ASP A 11 -23.73 11.94 -5.14
C ASP A 11 -22.77 12.89 -4.42
N TYR A 12 -21.44 12.69 -4.43
CA TYR A 12 -20.53 13.63 -3.75
C TYR A 12 -20.69 15.09 -4.24
N TRP A 13 -21.10 15.32 -5.49
CA TRP A 13 -21.30 16.66 -6.07
C TRP A 13 -22.75 17.04 -6.32
N ARG A 14 -23.70 16.21 -5.89
CA ARG A 14 -25.13 16.48 -6.10
C ARG A 14 -25.59 17.60 -5.15
N THR A 15 -26.18 18.65 -5.72
CA THR A 15 -26.64 19.86 -5.01
C THR A 15 -27.97 19.65 -4.30
N PHE A 16 -28.90 18.95 -4.93
CA PHE A 16 -30.20 18.63 -4.33
C PHE A 16 -30.20 17.24 -3.72
N LYS A 17 -30.20 17.17 -2.39
CA LYS A 17 -30.24 15.92 -1.62
C LYS A 17 -31.21 16.06 -0.46
N ARG A 18 -32.12 15.09 -0.31
CA ARG A 18 -33.11 15.07 0.77
C ARG A 18 -32.55 14.65 2.13
N LEU A 19 -31.43 13.92 2.15
CA LEU A 19 -30.96 13.20 3.36
C LEU A 19 -29.63 13.70 3.92
N TYR A 20 -28.82 14.40 3.13
CA TYR A 20 -27.50 14.86 3.56
C TYR A 20 -26.98 15.95 2.63
N THR A 21 -26.27 16.93 3.16
CA THR A 21 -25.58 17.96 2.38
C THR A 21 -24.09 17.62 2.32
N THR A 22 -23.45 17.93 1.20
CA THR A 22 -22.00 17.75 1.05
C THR A 22 -21.36 19.00 0.49
N ALA A 23 -20.20 19.38 1.03
CA ALA A 23 -19.46 20.58 0.61
C ALA A 23 -18.42 20.33 -0.50
N PHE A 24 -18.33 19.12 -1.08
CA PHE A 24 -17.29 18.80 -2.08
C PHE A 24 -17.31 19.76 -3.29
N GLY A 25 -18.50 20.14 -3.76
CA GLY A 25 -18.65 21.08 -4.87
C GLY A 25 -18.22 22.51 -4.56
N GLN A 26 -18.18 22.91 -3.28
CA GLN A 26 -17.67 24.22 -2.87
C GLN A 26 -16.14 24.28 -2.93
N VAL A 27 -15.47 23.14 -2.70
CA VAL A 27 -14.00 23.04 -2.74
C VAL A 27 -13.50 22.81 -4.17
N MET A 28 -14.11 21.89 -4.91
CA MET A 28 -13.69 21.56 -6.27
C MET A 28 -14.88 21.07 -7.12
N PRO A 29 -15.09 21.63 -8.32
CA PRO A 29 -16.08 21.09 -9.26
C PRO A 29 -15.79 19.64 -9.63
N ARG A 30 -16.85 18.85 -9.86
CA ARG A 30 -16.77 17.42 -10.19
C ARG A 30 -15.81 17.16 -11.35
N ASP A 31 -15.95 17.91 -12.44
CA ASP A 31 -15.23 17.63 -13.67
C ASP A 31 -13.73 17.91 -13.52
N ARG A 32 -13.38 18.97 -12.76
CA ARG A 32 -11.98 19.23 -12.40
C ARG A 32 -11.39 18.09 -11.57
N PHE A 33 -12.13 17.58 -10.59
CA PHE A 33 -11.71 16.42 -9.81
C PHE A 33 -11.48 15.19 -10.70
N MET A 34 -12.41 14.91 -11.62
CA MET A 34 -12.31 13.76 -12.52
C MET A 34 -11.11 13.85 -13.46
N ILE A 35 -10.79 15.05 -13.97
CA ILE A 35 -9.60 15.28 -14.80
C ILE A 35 -8.34 14.98 -13.99
N ILE A 36 -8.21 15.58 -12.80
CA ILE A 36 -7.05 15.35 -11.92
C ILE A 36 -6.92 13.88 -11.57
N TRP A 37 -8.02 13.22 -11.19
CA TRP A 37 -8.04 11.80 -10.84
C TRP A 37 -7.60 10.91 -12.00
N ARG A 38 -8.04 11.21 -13.23
CA ARG A 38 -7.71 10.44 -14.43
C ARG A 38 -6.24 10.57 -14.83
N TYR A 39 -5.65 11.75 -14.65
CA TYR A 39 -4.29 12.07 -15.10
C TYR A 39 -3.26 12.12 -13.97
N LEU A 40 -3.64 11.74 -12.75
CA LEU A 40 -2.71 11.64 -11.62
C LEU A 40 -1.57 10.67 -11.96
N HIS A 41 -0.35 11.19 -11.96
CA HIS A 41 0.84 10.43 -12.32
C HIS A 41 1.96 10.73 -11.32
N LEU A 42 2.61 9.67 -10.82
CA LEU A 42 3.57 9.74 -9.69
C LEU A 42 5.01 9.44 -10.09
N ALA A 43 5.27 9.18 -11.38
CA ALA A 43 6.59 8.87 -11.89
C ALA A 43 6.93 9.71 -13.13
N ASN A 44 8.20 9.78 -13.50
CA ASN A 44 8.59 10.35 -14.77
C ASN A 44 8.64 9.24 -15.83
N ASN A 45 7.83 9.33 -16.89
CA ASN A 45 7.83 8.34 -17.97
C ASN A 45 9.06 8.46 -18.89
N ASN A 46 9.78 9.57 -18.83
CA ASN A 46 10.99 9.81 -19.63
C ASN A 46 12.26 9.33 -18.92
N ALA A 47 12.15 8.86 -17.67
CA ALA A 47 13.29 8.30 -16.97
C ALA A 47 13.68 6.94 -17.58
N PRO A 48 14.99 6.64 -17.70
CA PRO A 48 15.45 5.37 -18.23
C PRO A 48 14.91 4.22 -17.37
N GLN A 49 14.12 3.36 -17.97
CA GLN A 49 13.74 2.08 -17.39
C GLN A 49 14.78 1.06 -17.83
N GLY A 50 15.52 0.48 -16.89
CA GLY A 50 16.46 -0.60 -17.19
C GLY A 50 15.76 -1.81 -17.84
N GLU A 51 16.54 -2.79 -18.32
CA GLU A 51 16.07 -3.94 -19.12
C GLU A 51 14.90 -4.73 -18.49
N ASN A 52 14.75 -4.68 -17.15
CA ASN A 52 13.61 -5.22 -16.44
C ASN A 52 12.96 -4.14 -15.55
N PRO A 53 12.00 -3.35 -16.07
CA PRO A 53 11.32 -2.36 -15.27
C PRO A 53 10.58 -3.03 -14.11
N ALA A 54 10.91 -2.64 -12.88
CA ALA A 54 10.24 -3.13 -11.69
C ALA A 54 8.72 -2.93 -11.80
N LYS A 55 7.93 -3.97 -11.47
CA LYS A 55 6.46 -3.93 -11.57
C LYS A 55 5.79 -2.75 -10.83
N LEU A 56 6.48 -2.20 -9.83
CA LEU A 56 6.06 -1.05 -9.02
C LEU A 56 6.75 0.27 -9.41
N ALA A 57 7.46 0.35 -10.55
CA ALA A 57 8.23 1.52 -10.95
C ALA A 57 7.42 2.83 -10.93
N LYS A 58 6.15 2.79 -11.35
CA LYS A 58 5.25 3.97 -11.37
C LYS A 58 4.86 4.50 -9.99
N LEU A 59 4.92 3.65 -8.95
CA LEU A 59 4.57 4.02 -7.57
C LEU A 59 5.81 4.18 -6.69
N ARG A 60 6.97 3.71 -7.15
CA ARG A 60 8.21 3.68 -6.38
C ARG A 60 8.63 5.05 -5.83
N PRO A 61 8.57 6.17 -6.58
CA PRO A 61 8.97 7.47 -6.04
C PRO A 61 8.15 7.88 -4.80
N MET A 62 6.83 7.71 -4.87
CA MET A 62 5.94 8.01 -3.74
C MET A 62 6.19 7.06 -2.56
N ILE A 63 6.28 5.75 -2.82
CA ILE A 63 6.51 4.77 -1.74
C ILE A 63 7.84 5.01 -1.04
N THR A 64 8.91 5.26 -1.81
CA THR A 64 10.24 5.57 -1.25
C THR A 64 10.19 6.83 -0.40
N HIS A 65 9.56 7.89 -0.90
CA HIS A 65 9.43 9.14 -0.15
C HIS A 65 8.64 8.96 1.15
N LEU A 66 7.49 8.28 1.09
CA LEU A 66 6.68 8.01 2.28
C LEU A 66 7.43 7.17 3.31
N ASN A 67 8.13 6.11 2.88
CA ASN A 67 8.92 5.28 3.79
C ASN A 67 10.02 6.08 4.48
N HIS A 68 10.71 6.97 3.75
CA HIS A 68 11.71 7.87 4.32
C HIS A 68 11.10 8.77 5.39
N VAL A 69 10.02 9.49 5.05
CA VAL A 69 9.34 10.41 5.98
C VAL A 69 8.84 9.66 7.21
N PHE A 70 8.25 8.47 7.05
CA PHE A 70 7.78 7.68 8.19
C PHE A 70 8.92 7.21 9.09
N GLN A 71 10.04 6.79 8.52
CA GLN A 71 11.21 6.37 9.30
C GLN A 71 11.84 7.53 10.07
N GLU A 72 11.89 8.73 9.49
CA GLU A 72 12.42 9.92 10.17
C GLU A 72 11.52 10.42 11.31
N ASN A 73 10.20 10.27 11.17
CA ASN A 73 9.23 10.87 12.08
C ASN A 73 8.57 9.87 13.05
N SER A 74 8.88 8.57 12.94
CA SER A 74 8.31 7.53 13.79
C SER A 74 9.39 6.76 14.52
N THR A 75 9.54 7.00 15.81
CA THR A 75 10.35 6.15 16.69
C THR A 75 9.46 5.09 17.32
N PRO A 76 9.64 3.79 17.00
CA PRO A 76 8.89 2.73 17.66
C PRO A 76 9.22 2.66 19.15
N TYR A 77 8.23 2.29 19.96
CA TYR A 77 8.43 1.98 21.38
C TYR A 77 8.86 0.51 21.52
N ARG A 78 8.64 -0.09 22.70
CA ARG A 78 9.07 -1.47 23.00
C ARG A 78 8.49 -2.52 22.05
N ASP A 79 7.22 -2.42 21.66
CA ASP A 79 6.49 -3.50 21.00
C ASP A 79 6.16 -3.13 19.54
N VAL A 80 6.60 -3.96 18.58
CA VAL A 80 6.42 -3.76 17.14
C VAL A 80 5.76 -4.99 16.52
N SER A 81 4.79 -4.80 15.61
CA SER A 81 4.14 -5.90 14.90
C SER A 81 4.48 -5.88 13.40
N ILE A 82 4.66 -7.07 12.83
CA ILE A 82 4.87 -7.27 11.40
C ILE A 82 3.69 -8.07 10.85
N ASP A 83 2.99 -7.47 9.90
CA ASP A 83 1.86 -8.10 9.22
C ASP A 83 1.77 -7.64 7.76
N VAL A 84 0.93 -8.30 6.97
CA VAL A 84 0.62 -7.95 5.58
C VAL A 84 -0.61 -7.07 5.52
N SER A 85 -0.41 -5.85 5.02
CA SER A 85 -1.54 -5.07 4.52
C SER A 85 -1.92 -5.49 3.10
N MET A 86 -3.22 -5.68 2.89
CA MET A 86 -3.79 -6.14 1.62
C MET A 86 -4.64 -5.04 0.99
N VAL A 87 -4.32 -4.62 -0.23
CA VAL A 87 -5.10 -3.61 -0.97
C VAL A 87 -6.02 -4.28 -1.97
N LYS A 88 -7.33 -4.04 -1.85
CA LYS A 88 -8.33 -4.58 -2.80
C LYS A 88 -8.11 -3.95 -4.18
N PHE A 89 -8.00 -4.78 -5.22
CA PHE A 89 -7.92 -4.27 -6.59
C PHE A 89 -8.60 -5.21 -7.59
N LYS A 90 -9.51 -4.65 -8.40
CA LYS A 90 -10.18 -5.35 -9.49
C LYS A 90 -9.80 -4.69 -10.82
N GLY A 91 -8.90 -5.33 -11.55
CA GLY A 91 -8.39 -4.85 -12.85
C GLY A 91 -7.29 -5.77 -13.37
N ARG A 92 -6.69 -5.40 -14.51
CA ARG A 92 -5.56 -6.13 -15.11
C ARG A 92 -4.26 -5.69 -14.45
N LEU A 93 -3.68 -6.55 -13.61
CA LEU A 93 -2.41 -6.31 -12.94
C LEU A 93 -1.61 -7.62 -12.83
N ALA A 94 -0.36 -7.60 -13.27
CA ALA A 94 0.48 -8.81 -13.43
C ALA A 94 0.94 -9.46 -12.11
N PHE A 95 0.74 -8.81 -10.96
CA PHE A 95 1.15 -9.28 -9.63
C PHE A 95 -0.02 -9.30 -8.65
N ARG A 96 -1.24 -9.33 -9.18
CA ARG A 96 -2.45 -9.55 -8.38
C ARG A 96 -2.48 -11.01 -7.93
N GLN A 97 -2.74 -11.22 -6.64
CA GLN A 97 -2.90 -12.54 -6.05
C GLN A 97 -4.36 -12.78 -5.67
N TYR A 98 -4.80 -14.04 -5.81
CA TYR A 98 -6.12 -14.50 -5.38
C TYR A 98 -5.94 -15.26 -4.06
N LEU A 99 -6.64 -14.81 -3.02
CA LEU A 99 -6.64 -15.45 -1.69
C LEU A 99 -8.08 -15.86 -1.33
N PRO A 100 -8.47 -17.13 -1.52
CA PRO A 100 -9.86 -17.57 -1.32
C PRO A 100 -10.30 -17.49 0.14
N ALA A 101 -9.37 -17.64 1.09
CA ALA A 101 -9.66 -17.64 2.53
C ALA A 101 -9.87 -16.23 3.12
N LYS A 102 -9.69 -15.16 2.33
CA LYS A 102 -9.92 -13.79 2.78
C LYS A 102 -11.20 -13.26 2.14
N PRO A 103 -11.98 -12.40 2.82
CA PRO A 103 -13.24 -11.84 2.29
C PRO A 103 -13.05 -10.96 1.03
N ILE A 104 -11.82 -10.79 0.57
CA ILE A 104 -11.41 -10.01 -0.58
C ILE A 104 -10.64 -10.94 -1.50
N ASN A 105 -11.29 -11.35 -2.58
CA ASN A 105 -10.74 -12.38 -3.45
C ASN A 105 -9.59 -11.89 -4.34
N PHE A 106 -9.37 -10.58 -4.51
CA PHE A 106 -8.35 -10.04 -5.41
C PHE A 106 -7.55 -8.90 -4.78
N GLN A 107 -6.23 -9.10 -4.67
CA GLN A 107 -5.38 -8.23 -3.85
C GLN A 107 -4.01 -7.99 -4.48
N VAL A 108 -3.38 -6.88 -4.09
CA VAL A 108 -2.03 -6.51 -4.52
C VAL A 108 -1.04 -6.80 -3.40
N TYR A 109 -0.06 -7.68 -3.66
CA TYR A 109 1.06 -7.96 -2.77
C TYR A 109 2.27 -7.14 -3.24
N THR A 110 2.78 -6.26 -2.39
CA THR A 110 3.78 -5.24 -2.78
C THR A 110 5.23 -5.73 -2.72
N ARG A 111 5.51 -6.95 -2.24
CA ARG A 111 6.88 -7.41 -2.00
C ARG A 111 7.17 -8.77 -2.60
N ARG A 112 7.47 -8.83 -3.89
CA ARG A 112 8.04 -10.01 -4.54
C ARG A 112 9.20 -9.59 -5.42
N GLU A 113 10.40 -9.98 -5.04
CA GLU A 113 11.59 -9.87 -5.91
C GLU A 113 11.79 -11.17 -6.68
N ALA A 114 12.44 -11.07 -7.85
CA ALA A 114 12.68 -12.21 -8.73
C ALA A 114 13.89 -13.00 -8.21
N GLY A 115 13.63 -14.17 -7.63
CA GLY A 115 14.64 -15.12 -7.16
C GLY A 115 13.97 -16.39 -6.64
N GLN A 116 14.56 -17.54 -6.93
CA GLN A 116 14.14 -18.83 -6.37
C GLN A 116 14.85 -18.97 -5.01
N GLU A 117 14.23 -18.46 -3.95
CA GLU A 117 14.86 -18.43 -2.61
C GLU A 117 14.00 -19.14 -1.56
N GLN A 118 14.70 -19.78 -0.62
CA GLN A 118 14.13 -20.45 0.55
C GLN A 118 13.36 -19.43 1.41
N SER A 119 12.03 -19.57 1.43
CA SER A 119 11.07 -18.81 2.25
C SER A 119 11.07 -17.28 2.05
N LEU A 120 10.18 -16.81 1.16
CA LEU A 120 9.88 -15.37 0.95
C LEU A 120 9.55 -14.64 2.27
N ALA A 121 8.83 -15.30 3.17
CA ALA A 121 8.41 -14.72 4.45
C ALA A 121 9.62 -14.40 5.35
N HIS A 122 10.59 -15.30 5.42
CA HIS A 122 11.80 -15.16 6.23
C HIS A 122 12.62 -13.92 5.82
N ARG A 123 12.86 -13.75 4.52
CA ARG A 123 13.60 -12.60 3.99
C ARG A 123 12.87 -11.28 4.27
N VAL A 124 11.56 -11.24 4.02
CA VAL A 124 10.74 -10.05 4.26
C VAL A 124 10.84 -9.60 5.72
N VAL A 125 10.78 -10.54 6.67
CA VAL A 125 10.93 -10.26 8.10
C VAL A 125 12.33 -9.77 8.41
N LYS A 126 13.38 -10.46 7.94
CA LYS A 126 14.77 -10.03 8.19
C LYS A 126 15.04 -8.62 7.69
N ASP A 127 14.59 -8.28 6.50
CA ASP A 127 14.78 -6.93 5.94
C ASP A 127 14.05 -5.85 6.75
N LEU A 128 12.85 -6.15 7.30
CA LEU A 128 12.08 -5.21 8.11
C LEU A 128 12.62 -5.06 9.52
N VAL A 129 13.16 -6.15 10.09
CA VAL A 129 13.69 -6.19 11.45
C VAL A 129 15.13 -5.70 11.52
N ALA A 130 15.90 -5.73 10.42
CA ALA A 130 17.31 -5.32 10.40
C ALA A 130 17.60 -3.98 11.12
N PRO A 131 16.82 -2.89 10.94
CA PRO A 131 17.03 -1.63 11.67
C PRO A 131 16.72 -1.71 13.18
N LEU A 132 15.97 -2.72 13.61
CA LEU A 132 15.54 -2.94 14.99
C LEU A 132 16.50 -3.88 15.75
N HIS A 133 17.53 -4.43 15.10
CA HIS A 133 18.49 -5.30 15.77
C HIS A 133 19.18 -4.57 16.93
N HIS A 134 19.36 -5.27 18.05
CA HIS A 134 20.04 -4.77 19.26
C HIS A 134 19.38 -3.58 19.97
N THR A 135 18.14 -3.25 19.64
CA THR A 135 17.40 -2.15 20.28
C THR A 135 16.65 -2.55 21.56
N GLY A 136 16.52 -3.86 21.83
CA GLY A 136 15.70 -4.39 22.93
C GLY A 136 14.20 -4.40 22.65
N MET A 137 13.77 -4.07 21.43
CA MET A 137 12.36 -4.12 21.02
C MET A 137 11.86 -5.57 20.87
N HIS A 138 10.59 -5.76 21.21
CA HIS A 138 9.84 -6.99 21.02
C HIS A 138 9.13 -6.96 19.67
N VAL A 139 9.34 -7.99 18.83
CA VAL A 139 8.72 -8.10 17.51
C VAL A 139 7.67 -9.22 17.52
N TYR A 140 6.43 -8.87 17.22
CA TYR A 140 5.29 -9.79 17.08
C TYR A 140 5.00 -10.02 15.59
N MET A 141 4.72 -11.26 15.21
CA MET A 141 4.44 -11.63 13.82
C MET A 141 3.48 -12.83 13.76
N ASP A 142 2.71 -12.94 12.69
CA ASP A 142 1.82 -14.09 12.45
C ASP A 142 2.61 -15.38 12.15
N ASN A 143 1.97 -16.54 12.27
CA ASN A 143 2.56 -17.87 12.07
C ASN A 143 3.19 -18.05 10.68
N PHE A 144 2.66 -17.37 9.66
CA PHE A 144 3.20 -17.36 8.31
C PHE A 144 4.62 -16.80 8.25
N TYR A 145 4.94 -15.92 9.20
CA TYR A 145 6.23 -15.26 9.36
C TYR A 145 7.12 -15.90 10.40
N THR A 146 6.65 -16.88 11.18
CA THR A 146 7.46 -17.57 12.19
C THR A 146 8.20 -18.76 11.59
N GLY A 147 9.53 -18.68 11.54
CA GLY A 147 10.41 -19.79 11.13
C GLY A 147 11.54 -19.97 12.13
N VAL A 148 11.93 -21.22 12.42
CA VAL A 148 13.06 -21.53 13.33
C VAL A 148 14.34 -20.74 13.00
N PRO A 149 14.70 -20.49 11.72
CA PRO A 149 15.88 -19.70 11.38
C PRO A 149 15.79 -18.19 11.72
N LEU A 150 14.63 -17.66 12.14
CA LEU A 150 14.47 -16.26 12.58
C LEU A 150 14.82 -16.06 14.05
N PHE A 151 14.80 -17.12 14.85
CA PHE A 151 15.01 -17.07 16.30
C PHE A 151 16.43 -17.51 16.72
N ARG A 152 17.34 -17.63 15.75
CA ARG A 152 18.76 -17.92 15.97
C ARG A 152 19.57 -16.67 15.67
#